data_AF-A0AAD6MWZ2-F1
#
_entry.id   AF-A0AAD6MWZ2-F1
#
_cell.length_a   1.000
_cell.length_b   1.000
_cell.length_c   1.000
_cell.angle_alpha   90.00
_cell.angle_beta   90.00
_cell.angle_gamma   90.00
#
_symmetry.space_group_name_H-M   'P 1'
#
loop_
_entity.id
_entity.type
_entity.pdbx_description
1 polymer ?
#
loop_
_entity_poly.entity_id
_entity_poly.type
_entity_poly.pdbx_seq_one_letter_code
_entity_poly.pdbx_strand_id
1 'polypeptide(L)'
;MGAPSQLALYHGGVIPGFEAYNVLLPESNSAVVVLTNSQSLNGGVRWIGELLVETLLDNFHNTPDYLEVAKTSTDAALERVKLVKKALTAGRTVDIATRPLDAYAGTYFNAVENFFIQIIHSKDRSHVQISYMGCQDDTLSLLPYQQDSFYWTLTHDKY
;
A
#
# COMPACT_ATOMS: atom_id res chain seq x y z
N MET A 1 -2.95 28.54 23.75
CA MET A 1 -4.39 28.37 23.43
C MET A 1 -4.45 27.74 22.06
N GLY A 2 -5.15 26.61 21.90
CA GLY A 2 -5.28 25.95 20.59
C GLY A 2 -6.40 26.56 19.75
N ALA A 3 -6.32 26.39 18.42
CA ALA A 3 -7.41 26.75 17.52
C ALA A 3 -8.71 25.99 17.89
N PRO A 4 -9.91 26.57 17.64
CA PRO A 4 -11.16 25.87 17.85
C PRO A 4 -11.25 24.62 16.98
N SER A 5 -11.80 23.54 17.55
CA SER A 5 -12.03 22.28 16.83
C SER A 5 -12.97 22.50 15.65
N GLN A 6 -12.67 21.87 14.52
CA GLN A 6 -13.51 21.88 13.32
C GLN A 6 -13.55 20.50 12.65
N LEU A 7 -14.56 20.25 11.83
CA LEU A 7 -14.70 19.01 11.08
C LEU A 7 -13.68 18.94 9.94
N ALA A 8 -12.95 17.83 9.87
CA ALA A 8 -12.09 17.47 8.75
C ALA A 8 -12.61 16.20 8.09
N LEU A 9 -13.01 16.28 6.82
CA LEU A 9 -13.41 15.12 6.01
C LEU A 9 -12.23 14.69 5.15
N TYR A 10 -11.58 13.59 5.52
CA TYR A 10 -10.32 13.14 4.92
C TYR A 10 -10.47 11.86 4.09
N HIS A 11 -9.78 11.80 2.95
CA HIS A 11 -9.54 10.57 2.21
C HIS A 11 -8.13 10.55 1.59
N GLY A 12 -7.42 9.43 1.80
CA GLY A 12 -6.13 9.15 1.18
C GLY A 12 -6.26 8.16 0.03
N GLY A 13 -5.33 8.21 -0.91
CA GLY A 13 -5.22 7.26 -2.01
C GLY A 13 -3.78 6.80 -2.18
N VAL A 14 -3.59 5.53 -2.52
CA VAL A 14 -2.28 5.01 -2.91
C VAL A 14 -2.45 4.01 -4.04
N ILE A 15 -1.68 4.22 -5.10
CA ILE A 15 -1.36 3.22 -6.12
C ILE A 15 0.17 3.20 -6.25
N PRO A 16 0.79 2.11 -6.76
CA PRO A 16 2.25 2.10 -6.93
C PRO A 16 2.74 3.33 -7.70
N GLY A 17 3.70 4.05 -7.12
CA GLY A 17 4.24 5.29 -7.68
C GLY A 17 3.40 6.56 -7.50
N PHE A 18 2.18 6.51 -6.94
CA PHE A 18 1.36 7.69 -6.70
C PHE A 18 0.63 7.65 -5.36
N GLU A 19 0.68 8.75 -4.62
CA GLU A 19 -0.06 8.90 -3.37
C GLU A 19 -0.87 10.19 -3.37
N ALA A 20 -2.01 10.16 -2.67
CA ALA A 20 -2.92 11.28 -2.56
C ALA A 20 -3.35 11.49 -1.11
N TYR A 21 -3.46 12.76 -0.73
CA TYR A 21 -4.07 13.23 0.50
C TYR A 21 -5.11 14.29 0.13
N ASN A 22 -6.34 14.14 0.61
CA ASN A 22 -7.41 15.08 0.35
C ASN A 22 -8.17 15.31 1.65
N VAL A 23 -8.38 16.57 2.01
CA VAL A 23 -9.21 16.94 3.17
C VAL A 23 -10.08 18.14 2.84
N LEU A 24 -11.35 18.05 3.24
CA LEU A 24 -12.32 19.14 3.16
C LEU A 24 -12.55 19.70 4.57
N LEU A 25 -12.60 21.02 4.68
CA LEU A 25 -12.84 21.80 5.90
C LEU A 25 -14.11 22.65 5.67
N PRO A 26 -15.31 22.09 5.93
CA PRO A 26 -16.57 22.74 5.59
C PRO A 26 -16.77 24.11 6.25
N GLU A 27 -16.34 24.27 7.49
CA GLU A 27 -16.52 25.48 8.30
C GLU A 27 -15.76 26.68 7.73
N SER A 28 -14.61 26.44 7.11
CA SER A 28 -13.79 27.45 6.44
C SER A 28 -14.00 27.48 4.92
N ASN A 29 -14.91 26.66 4.40
CA ASN A 29 -15.13 26.43 2.96
C ASN A 29 -13.82 26.23 2.19
N SER A 30 -12.90 25.46 2.78
CA SER A 30 -11.54 25.27 2.29
C SER A 30 -11.23 23.78 2.12
N ALA A 31 -10.21 23.49 1.33
CA ALA A 31 -9.74 22.13 1.12
C ALA A 31 -8.22 22.12 0.91
N VAL A 32 -7.58 21.03 1.31
CA VAL A 32 -6.17 20.75 1.00
C VAL A 32 -6.11 19.47 0.18
N VAL A 33 -5.43 19.53 -0.95
CA VAL A 33 -5.19 18.41 -1.86
C VAL A 33 -3.70 18.32 -2.12
N VAL A 34 -3.12 17.16 -1.86
CA VAL A 34 -1.71 16.86 -2.13
C VAL A 34 -1.66 15.59 -2.96
N LEU A 35 -0.96 15.66 -4.09
CA LEU A 35 -0.73 14.54 -4.99
C LEU A 35 0.77 14.39 -5.20
N THR A 36 1.29 13.18 -5.04
CA THR A 36 2.69 12.84 -5.32
C THR A 36 2.76 11.82 -6.44
N ASN A 37 3.80 11.93 -7.26
CA ASN A 37 4.17 10.98 -8.31
C ASN A 37 5.39 10.15 -7.92
N SER A 38 5.56 9.94 -6.62
CA SER A 38 6.54 9.04 -6.04
C SER A 38 5.89 8.28 -4.91
N GLN A 39 6.38 7.06 -4.69
CA GLN A 39 6.02 6.27 -3.54
C GLN A 39 6.94 6.66 -2.38
N SER A 40 6.34 7.08 -1.27
CA SER A 40 7.10 7.42 -0.09
C SER A 40 7.39 6.16 0.74
N LEU A 41 8.52 6.15 1.45
CA LEU A 41 8.83 5.08 2.40
C LEU A 41 7.86 5.07 3.60
N ASN A 42 7.28 6.22 3.86
CA ASN A 42 6.45 6.58 4.99
C ASN A 42 5.38 7.51 4.46
N GLY A 43 4.09 7.35 4.76
CA GLY A 43 2.99 8.11 4.11
C GLY A 43 3.18 9.64 4.05
N GLY A 44 4.02 10.11 3.14
CA GLY A 44 4.66 11.43 3.21
C GLY A 44 3.75 12.49 2.64
N VAL A 45 2.92 12.08 1.68
CA VAL A 45 1.78 12.86 1.20
C VAL A 45 0.87 13.30 2.35
N ARG A 46 0.72 12.45 3.39
CA ARG A 46 -0.11 12.77 4.56
C ARG A 46 0.55 13.82 5.43
N TRP A 47 1.85 13.70 5.69
CA TRP A 47 2.57 14.69 6.51
C TRP A 47 2.62 16.06 5.86
N ILE A 48 2.79 16.11 4.53
CA ILE A 48 2.66 17.36 3.75
C ILE A 48 1.23 17.91 3.87
N GLY A 49 0.22 17.06 3.70
CA GLY A 49 -1.18 17.44 3.80
C GLY A 49 -1.56 18.01 5.17
N GLU A 50 -1.16 17.33 6.25
CA GLU A 50 -1.40 17.79 7.62
C GLU A 50 -0.65 19.10 7.90
N LEU A 51 0.62 19.25 7.49
CA LEU A 51 1.33 20.53 7.62
C LEU A 51 0.60 21.69 6.92
N LEU A 52 0.04 21.45 5.74
CA LEU A 52 -0.73 22.45 5.00
C LEU A 52 -2.06 22.78 5.69
N VAL A 53 -2.74 21.79 6.27
CA VAL A 53 -3.95 22.02 7.08
C VAL A 53 -3.62 22.89 8.28
N GLU A 54 -2.56 22.56 9.01
CA GLU A 54 -2.17 23.32 10.20
C GLU A 54 -1.78 24.76 9.85
N THR A 55 -1.12 24.94 8.70
CA THR A 55 -0.81 26.26 8.14
C THR A 55 -2.08 27.04 7.78
N LEU A 56 -3.03 26.39 7.11
CA LEU A 56 -4.30 27.00 6.70
C LEU A 56 -5.14 27.44 7.92
N LEU A 57 -5.00 26.73 9.04
CA LEU A 57 -5.73 26.98 10.28
C LEU A 57 -4.96 27.83 11.30
N ASP A 58 -3.77 28.31 10.94
CA ASP A 58 -2.86 29.07 11.80
C ASP A 58 -2.60 28.36 13.16
N ASN A 59 -2.48 27.03 13.14
CA ASN A 59 -2.40 26.19 14.33
C ASN A 59 -0.96 25.77 14.70
N PHE A 60 0.00 26.69 14.59
CA PHE A 60 1.43 26.38 14.85
C PHE A 60 1.80 26.15 16.31
N HIS A 61 0.90 26.44 17.25
CA HIS A 61 1.19 26.32 18.69
C HIS A 61 1.14 24.89 19.20
N ASN A 62 0.44 24.00 18.49
CA ASN A 62 0.23 22.59 18.87
C ASN A 62 0.63 21.61 17.75
N THR A 63 1.29 22.10 16.70
CA THR A 63 1.72 21.26 15.58
C THR A 63 2.88 20.35 15.97
N PRO A 64 2.85 19.07 15.57
CA PRO A 64 4.02 18.20 15.72
C PRO A 64 5.16 18.68 14.82
N ASP A 65 6.39 18.32 15.18
CA ASP A 65 7.53 18.43 14.25
C ASP A 65 7.34 17.39 13.13
N TYR A 66 6.77 17.83 12.00
CA TYR A 66 6.50 16.95 10.86
C TYR A 66 7.78 16.34 10.25
N LEU A 67 8.94 16.97 10.43
CA LEU A 67 10.21 16.37 9.99
C LEU A 67 10.59 15.19 10.88
N GLU A 68 10.41 15.31 12.20
CA GLU A 68 10.63 14.21 13.14
C GLU A 68 9.61 13.08 12.94
N VAL A 69 8.33 13.41 12.74
CA VAL A 69 7.26 12.44 12.42
C VAL A 69 7.58 11.70 11.13
N ALA A 70 8.03 12.41 10.08
CA ALA A 70 8.44 11.79 8.83
C ALA A 70 9.60 10.81 9.06
N LYS A 71 10.69 11.21 9.74
CA LYS A 71 11.82 10.31 10.00
C LYS A 71 11.42 9.06 10.79
N THR A 72 10.69 9.26 11.88
CA THR A 72 10.25 8.16 12.75
C THR A 72 9.32 7.20 12.03
N SER A 73 8.42 7.72 11.18
CA SER A 73 7.52 6.88 10.38
C SER A 73 8.27 6.11 9.27
N THR A 74 9.35 6.64 8.72
CA THR A 74 10.24 5.90 7.79
C THR A 74 10.89 4.71 8.48
N ASP A 75 11.47 4.93 9.66
CA ASP A 75 12.13 3.86 10.41
C ASP A 75 11.12 2.76 10.80
N ALA A 76 9.94 3.17 11.27
CA ALA A 76 8.87 2.24 11.59
C ALA A 76 8.36 1.45 10.38
N ALA A 77 8.26 2.08 9.20
CA ALA A 77 7.85 1.41 7.98
C ALA A 77 8.89 0.38 7.51
N LEU A 78 10.17 0.73 7.55
CA LEU A 78 11.28 -0.19 7.23
C LEU A 78 11.30 -1.39 8.18
N GLU A 79 11.16 -1.17 9.48
CA GLU A 79 11.08 -2.25 10.46
C GLU A 79 9.83 -3.10 10.26
N ARG A 80 8.69 -2.50 9.92
CA ARG A 80 7.46 -3.24 9.61
C ARG A 80 7.64 -4.19 8.43
N VAL A 81 8.32 -3.77 7.36
CA VAL A 81 8.64 -4.64 6.22
C VAL A 81 9.46 -5.86 6.67
N LYS A 82 10.48 -5.65 7.52
CA LYS A 82 11.29 -6.74 8.08
C LYS A 82 10.46 -7.69 8.94
N LEU A 83 9.60 -7.15 9.79
CA LEU A 83 8.74 -7.94 10.68
C LEU A 83 7.69 -8.75 9.91
N VAL A 84 7.05 -8.15 8.90
CA VAL A 84 6.10 -8.85 8.02
C VAL A 84 6.80 -9.99 7.28
N LYS A 85 7.98 -9.75 6.71
CA LYS A 85 8.77 -10.80 6.05
C LYS A 85 9.11 -11.92 7.03
N LYS A 86 9.56 -11.59 8.24
CA LYS A 86 9.88 -12.58 9.28
C LYS A 86 8.65 -13.40 9.68
N ALA A 87 7.50 -12.75 9.88
CA ALA A 87 6.25 -13.39 10.25
C ALA A 87 5.72 -14.31 9.14
N LEU A 88 5.77 -13.87 7.87
CA LEU A 88 5.43 -14.69 6.71
C LEU A 88 6.35 -15.91 6.62
N THR A 89 7.66 -15.75 6.77
CA THR A 89 8.55 -16.93 6.75
C THR A 89 8.26 -17.89 7.89
N ALA A 90 8.03 -17.38 9.11
CA ALA A 90 7.78 -18.21 10.29
C ALA A 90 6.42 -18.93 10.25
N GLY A 91 5.40 -18.32 9.63
CA GLY A 91 4.07 -18.89 9.52
C GLY A 91 3.87 -19.84 8.35
N ARG A 92 4.85 -19.98 7.45
CA ARG A 92 4.77 -20.88 6.31
C ARG A 92 4.77 -22.34 6.78
N THR A 93 3.78 -23.11 6.34
CA THR A 93 3.64 -24.52 6.75
C THR A 93 3.85 -25.51 5.61
N VAL A 94 3.83 -25.05 4.35
CA VAL A 94 4.07 -25.91 3.18
C VAL A 94 5.06 -25.26 2.22
N ASP A 95 5.92 -26.11 1.63
CA ASP A 95 6.85 -25.69 0.59
C ASP A 95 6.29 -25.87 -0.83
N ILE A 96 5.30 -26.76 -0.98
CA ILE A 96 4.69 -27.14 -2.24
C ILE A 96 3.18 -26.91 -2.14
N ALA A 97 2.54 -26.53 -3.24
CA ALA A 97 1.09 -26.36 -3.31
C ALA A 97 0.38 -27.69 -3.02
N THR A 98 -0.77 -27.61 -2.34
CA THR A 98 -1.53 -28.81 -1.93
C THR A 98 -2.24 -29.48 -3.12
N ARG A 99 -2.62 -28.71 -4.13
CA ARG A 99 -3.23 -29.20 -5.37
C ARG A 99 -2.26 -29.08 -6.54
N PRO A 100 -2.50 -29.81 -7.65
CA PRO A 100 -1.80 -29.58 -8.89
C PRO A 100 -1.88 -28.11 -9.32
N LEU A 101 -0.78 -27.54 -9.83
CA LEU A 101 -0.70 -26.13 -10.20
C LEU A 101 -1.79 -25.71 -11.21
N ASP A 102 -2.16 -26.63 -12.11
CA ASP A 102 -3.22 -26.44 -13.10
C ASP A 102 -4.58 -26.11 -12.47
N ALA A 103 -4.83 -26.55 -11.23
CA ALA A 103 -6.07 -26.27 -10.52
C ALA A 103 -6.21 -24.81 -10.07
N TYR A 104 -5.09 -24.08 -9.99
CA TYR A 104 -5.07 -22.66 -9.65
C TYR A 104 -4.95 -21.75 -10.87
N ALA A 105 -4.58 -22.28 -12.04
CA ALA A 105 -4.40 -21.49 -13.25
C ALA A 105 -5.76 -21.03 -13.79
N GLY A 106 -5.87 -19.75 -14.14
CA GLY A 106 -7.13 -19.18 -14.61
C GLY A 106 -7.19 -17.67 -14.56
N THR A 107 -8.30 -17.12 -15.04
CA THR A 107 -8.63 -15.69 -14.92
C THR A 107 -9.76 -15.53 -13.91
N TYR A 108 -9.55 -14.67 -12.93
CA TYR A 108 -10.48 -14.44 -11.82
C TYR A 108 -10.91 -12.98 -11.84
N PHE A 109 -12.22 -12.76 -11.90
CA PHE A 109 -12.82 -11.42 -11.92
C PHE A 109 -13.34 -11.04 -10.54
N ASN A 110 -13.31 -9.74 -10.24
CA ASN A 110 -14.11 -9.22 -9.14
C ASN A 110 -15.61 -9.26 -9.49
N ALA A 111 -16.47 -9.06 -8.49
CA ALA A 111 -17.92 -9.22 -8.65
C ALA A 111 -18.58 -8.28 -9.68
N VAL A 112 -17.97 -7.12 -9.96
CA VAL A 112 -18.45 -6.14 -10.95
C VAL A 112 -17.74 -6.27 -12.30
N GLU A 113 -16.88 -7.28 -12.47
CA GLU A 113 -16.17 -7.66 -13.70
C GLU A 113 -15.31 -6.55 -14.36
N ASN A 114 -14.93 -5.52 -13.61
CA ASN A 114 -14.08 -4.43 -14.10
C ASN A 114 -12.60 -4.60 -13.72
N PHE A 115 -12.28 -5.60 -12.90
CA PHE A 115 -10.93 -5.93 -12.49
C PHE A 115 -10.73 -7.44 -12.49
N PHE A 116 -9.60 -7.90 -13.01
CA PHE A 116 -9.24 -9.31 -12.99
C PHE A 116 -7.77 -9.55 -12.65
N ILE A 117 -7.52 -10.75 -12.13
CA ILE A 117 -6.18 -11.31 -11.98
C ILE A 117 -6.07 -12.55 -12.85
N GLN A 118 -4.87 -12.78 -13.38
CA GLN A 118 -4.54 -14.00 -14.09
C GLN A 118 -3.52 -14.78 -13.27
N ILE A 119 -3.83 -16.04 -13.01
CA ILE A 119 -2.89 -17.00 -12.47
C ILE A 119 -2.37 -17.83 -13.63
N ILE A 120 -1.09 -17.67 -13.95
CA ILE A 120 -0.42 -18.32 -15.09
C ILE A 120 0.75 -19.15 -14.61
N HIS A 121 1.19 -20.11 -15.42
CA HIS A 121 2.41 -20.85 -15.12
C HIS A 121 3.64 -19.99 -15.39
N SER A 122 4.68 -20.21 -14.58
CA SER A 122 6.03 -19.82 -14.95
C SER A 122 6.47 -20.50 -16.25
N LYS A 123 7.49 -19.95 -16.92
CA LYS A 123 8.00 -20.49 -18.20
C LYS A 123 8.42 -21.96 -18.14
N ASP A 124 8.97 -22.38 -17.00
CA ASP A 124 9.40 -23.76 -16.71
C ASP A 124 8.29 -24.62 -16.07
N ARG A 125 7.09 -24.06 -15.86
CA ARG A 125 5.93 -24.65 -15.18
C ARG A 125 6.20 -25.12 -13.74
N SER A 126 7.26 -24.66 -13.09
CA SER A 126 7.61 -25.05 -11.72
C SER A 126 6.74 -24.36 -10.64
N HIS A 127 6.14 -23.22 -10.96
CA HIS A 127 5.28 -22.47 -10.05
C HIS A 127 4.20 -21.69 -10.83
N VAL A 128 3.28 -21.07 -10.10
CA VAL A 128 2.31 -20.13 -10.66
C VAL A 128 2.71 -18.68 -10.38
N GLN A 129 2.28 -17.78 -11.23
CA GLN A 129 2.52 -16.35 -11.14
C GLN A 129 1.18 -15.61 -11.24
N ILE A 130 1.09 -14.47 -10.57
CA ILE A 130 -0.07 -13.58 -10.64
C ILE A 130 0.25 -12.37 -11.53
N SER A 131 -0.65 -12.08 -12.47
CA SER A 131 -0.64 -10.86 -13.27
C SER A 131 -1.94 -10.09 -13.03
N TYR A 132 -1.83 -8.81 -12.75
CA TYR A 132 -2.97 -7.92 -12.57
C TYR A 132 -3.39 -7.35 -13.92
N MET A 133 -4.67 -7.42 -14.26
CA MET A 133 -5.22 -6.91 -15.52
C MET A 133 -4.52 -7.45 -16.79
N GLY A 134 -3.86 -8.61 -16.70
CA GLY A 134 -3.08 -9.18 -17.80
C GLY A 134 -1.79 -8.43 -18.13
N CYS A 135 -1.36 -7.49 -17.28
CA CYS A 135 -0.08 -6.81 -17.40
C CYS A 135 1.07 -7.78 -17.16
N GLN A 136 1.83 -8.10 -18.22
CA GLN A 136 2.95 -9.04 -18.11
C GLN A 136 4.13 -8.44 -17.34
N ASP A 137 4.33 -7.12 -17.42
CA ASP A 137 5.44 -6.43 -16.78
C ASP A 137 5.34 -6.45 -15.25
N ASP A 138 4.12 -6.53 -14.71
CA ASP A 138 3.84 -6.60 -13.26
C ASP A 138 3.50 -8.02 -12.78
N THR A 139 4.07 -9.04 -13.42
CA THR A 139 3.83 -10.45 -13.06
C THR A 139 4.70 -10.88 -11.88
N LEU A 140 4.07 -11.41 -10.82
CA LEU A 140 4.73 -11.78 -9.57
C LEU A 140 4.66 -13.29 -9.34
N SER A 141 5.78 -13.91 -9.00
CA SER A 141 5.81 -15.33 -8.64
C SER A 141 5.11 -15.57 -7.30
N LEU A 142 4.23 -16.57 -7.27
CA LEU A 142 3.50 -16.99 -6.07
C LEU A 142 4.23 -18.16 -5.40
N LEU A 143 4.42 -18.02 -4.09
CA LEU A 143 5.04 -19.01 -3.21
C LEU A 143 3.94 -19.68 -2.37
N PRO A 144 3.92 -21.02 -2.26
CA PRO A 144 3.00 -21.72 -1.38
C PRO A 144 3.17 -21.29 0.08
N TYR A 145 2.07 -21.08 0.79
CA TYR A 145 2.08 -20.63 2.18
C TYR A 145 1.49 -21.67 3.14
N GLN A 146 0.18 -21.91 3.02
CA GLN A 146 -0.61 -22.81 3.86
C GLN A 146 -1.77 -23.35 3.02
N GLN A 147 -1.90 -24.68 2.90
CA GLN A 147 -2.98 -25.33 2.15
C GLN A 147 -3.06 -24.83 0.69
N ASP A 148 -4.14 -24.12 0.34
CA ASP A 148 -4.42 -23.51 -0.98
C ASP A 148 -4.11 -22.00 -1.01
N SER A 149 -3.29 -21.51 -0.07
CA SER A 149 -2.90 -20.10 0.03
C SER A 149 -1.49 -19.87 -0.50
N PHE A 150 -1.31 -18.70 -1.12
CA PHE A 150 -0.04 -18.26 -1.67
C PHE A 150 0.31 -16.86 -1.18
N TYR A 151 1.59 -16.52 -1.24
CA TYR A 151 2.09 -15.17 -1.02
C TYR A 151 3.14 -14.84 -2.07
N TRP A 152 3.41 -13.57 -2.26
CA TRP A 152 4.55 -13.11 -3.04
C TRP A 152 5.35 -12.13 -2.19
N THR A 153 6.63 -11.96 -2.55
CA THR A 153 7.48 -10.97 -1.91
C THR A 153 7.78 -9.87 -2.89
N LEU A 154 7.53 -8.63 -2.48
CA LEU A 154 8.05 -7.45 -3.16
C LEU A 154 9.28 -6.99 -2.38
N THR A 155 10.36 -6.73 -3.10
CA THR A 155 11.52 -6.03 -2.55
C THR A 155 11.38 -4.55 -2.94
N HIS A 156 11.81 -3.65 -2.06
CA HIS A 156 11.58 -2.21 -2.21
C HIS A 156 12.31 -1.59 -3.41
N ASP A 157 13.24 -2.33 -4.01
CA ASP A 157 13.97 -2.03 -5.25
C ASP A 157 13.20 -2.41 -6.53
N LYS A 158 12.01 -2.99 -6.41
CA LYS A 158 11.16 -3.40 -7.55
C LYS A 158 10.11 -2.34 -7.95
N TYR A 159 10.22 -1.13 -7.42
CA TYR A 159 9.44 0.05 -7.83
C TYR A 159 10.35 1.28 -7.94
#